data_AF-A0A522RJ45-F1
#
_entry.id   AF-A0A522RJ45-F1
#
_cell.length_a   1.000
_cell.length_b   1.000
_cell.length_c   1.000
_cell.angle_alpha   90.00
_cell.angle_beta   90.00
_cell.angle_gamma   90.00
#
_symmetry.space_group_name_H-M   'P 1'
#
loop_
_entity.id
_entity.type
_entity.pdbx_description
1 polymer ?
#
loop_
_entity_poly.entity_id
_entity_poly.type
_entity_poly.pdbx_seq_one_letter_code
_entity_poly.pdbx_strand_id
1 'polypeptide(L)'
;MNKPAFIKQYIGTTFYKTPDIGFLLLIIKKVQAIFFPYFYGNFYKRKSLKRIMIKKVLLTSVLCGLVYSMSFGQSFLQQQLQNPVFQEAYQQKDSVLKREFEAKGLTYPSRFIYFRSFKYDSRLEVWVKNNPTDTFKLFKSYRICALSGALGPKRQEGDYQVPEGFYYINKFVPGSIYHLALGLNYPNFSDRSNGDKLNPGSGIYIHGSCVTVGCIPLTDPKMDEVYILAVHARNLGQNYIPVHIFPVDFNNNRSVAYMDKSNADDKANQQFWGKLKKAFDDFNATHRLPVILFDQNGRYVVKENNSSEELDKHIAAGWSLKMLEEHHDPTLQSPLQSPQ
;
A
#
# COMPACT_ATOMS: atom_id res chain seq x y z
N MET A 1 42.97 15.20 22.04
CA MET A 1 43.83 14.03 21.80
C MET A 1 42.97 12.77 21.78
N ASN A 2 43.17 11.94 20.75
CA ASN A 2 42.90 10.51 20.59
C ASN A 2 41.46 9.92 20.66
N LYS A 3 41.07 9.40 19.49
CA LYS A 3 40.09 8.32 19.23
C LYS A 3 40.60 6.96 19.76
N PRO A 4 39.68 5.97 19.86
CA PRO A 4 39.68 4.81 18.94
C PRO A 4 38.24 4.55 18.40
N ALA A 5 37.88 4.25 17.13
CA ALA A 5 38.26 3.21 16.15
C ALA A 5 38.11 1.79 16.75
N PHE A 6 37.26 0.82 16.38
CA PHE A 6 36.49 0.34 15.22
C PHE A 6 35.22 -0.37 15.82
N ILE A 7 34.09 -0.66 15.16
CA ILE A 7 33.83 -1.56 14.01
C ILE A 7 32.46 -1.17 13.42
N LYS A 8 32.41 -0.86 12.11
CA LYS A 8 31.18 -0.77 11.31
C LYS A 8 31.20 -1.95 10.34
N GLN A 9 30.19 -2.83 10.38
CA GLN A 9 29.90 -3.77 9.30
C GLN A 9 28.44 -3.65 8.85
N TYR A 10 28.30 -3.42 7.54
CA TYR A 10 27.21 -3.77 6.62
C TYR A 10 25.77 -3.49 7.04
N ILE A 11 25.19 -2.42 6.48
CA ILE A 11 24.18 -2.51 5.41
C ILE A 11 24.40 -1.31 4.47
N GLY A 12 24.97 -1.58 3.29
CA GLY A 12 25.04 -0.62 2.20
C GLY A 12 23.74 -0.64 1.43
N THR A 13 22.91 0.38 1.58
CA THR A 13 21.85 0.68 0.62
C THR A 13 22.48 1.43 -0.55
N THR A 14 22.75 0.70 -1.61
CA THR A 14 23.14 1.22 -2.91
C THR A 14 21.99 2.08 -3.44
N PHE A 15 22.09 3.40 -3.27
CA PHE A 15 21.30 4.34 -4.06
C PHE A 15 21.66 4.10 -5.53
N TYR A 16 20.68 3.69 -6.34
CA TYR A 16 20.76 3.82 -7.80
C TYR A 16 20.72 5.33 -8.12
N LYS A 17 21.87 6.00 -8.02
CA LYS A 17 22.09 7.22 -8.78
C LYS A 17 21.95 6.83 -10.25
N THR A 18 21.04 7.49 -10.95
CA THR A 18 21.05 7.53 -12.42
C THR A 18 22.49 7.76 -12.86
N PRO A 19 23.06 6.93 -13.75
CA PRO A 19 24.42 7.15 -14.21
C PRO A 19 24.48 8.56 -14.81
N ASP A 20 25.39 9.38 -14.28
CA ASP A 20 25.78 10.63 -14.90
C ASP A 20 26.05 10.35 -16.38
N ILE A 21 25.50 11.18 -17.27
CA ILE A 21 25.70 11.10 -18.72
C ILE A 21 27.21 11.01 -19.02
N GLY A 22 28.06 11.63 -18.19
CA GLY A 22 29.51 11.50 -18.25
C GLY A 22 30.03 10.08 -18.03
N PHE A 23 29.45 9.31 -17.12
CA PHE A 23 29.85 7.92 -16.83
C PHE A 23 29.42 6.96 -17.96
N LEU A 24 28.24 7.18 -18.53
CA LEU A 24 27.76 6.41 -19.68
C LEU A 24 28.63 6.66 -20.93
N LEU A 25 29.01 7.92 -21.18
CA LEU A 25 29.94 8.29 -22.26
C LEU A 25 31.34 7.69 -22.04
N LEU A 26 31.80 7.57 -20.80
CA LEU A 26 33.08 6.96 -20.46
C LEU A 26 33.08 5.44 -20.71
N ILE A 27 31.98 4.75 -20.38
CA ILE A 27 31.81 3.33 -20.69
C ILE A 27 31.76 3.11 -22.20
N ILE A 28 31.00 3.94 -22.94
CA ILE A 28 30.96 3.87 -24.41
C ILE A 28 32.35 4.06 -25.02
N LYS A 29 33.12 5.05 -24.55
CA LYS A 29 34.51 5.28 -25.01
C LYS A 29 35.44 4.11 -24.67
N LYS A 30 35.30 3.49 -23.48
CA LYS A 30 36.10 2.33 -23.09
C LYS A 30 35.74 1.07 -23.87
N VAL A 31 34.46 0.81 -24.10
CA VAL A 31 33.99 -0.33 -24.92
C VAL A 31 34.42 -0.14 -26.37
N GLN A 32 34.34 1.08 -26.92
CA GLN A 32 34.88 1.40 -28.23
C GLN A 32 36.39 1.13 -28.30
N ALA A 33 37.17 1.53 -27.28
CA ALA A 33 38.62 1.33 -27.25
C ALA A 33 39.06 -0.14 -27.07
N ILE A 34 38.25 -0.98 -26.43
CA ILE A 34 38.56 -2.41 -26.21
C ILE A 34 38.20 -3.25 -27.45
N PHE A 35 37.13 -2.90 -28.17
CA PHE A 35 36.72 -3.64 -29.37
C PHE A 35 37.36 -3.15 -30.67
N PHE A 36 37.88 -1.92 -30.73
CA PHE A 36 38.53 -1.38 -31.94
C PHE A 36 39.81 -2.12 -32.37
N PRO A 37 40.69 -2.62 -31.48
CA PRO A 37 41.94 -3.23 -31.91
C PRO A 37 41.79 -4.68 -32.41
N TYR A 38 40.73 -5.40 -32.02
CA TYR A 38 40.60 -6.84 -32.33
C TYR A 38 40.03 -7.14 -33.72
N PHE A 39 39.49 -6.15 -34.43
CA PHE A 39 38.87 -6.36 -35.76
C PHE A 39 39.57 -5.62 -36.92
N TYR A 40 40.64 -4.87 -36.66
CA TYR A 40 41.27 -3.98 -37.66
C TYR A 40 42.65 -4.45 -38.18
N GLY A 41 42.87 -5.77 -38.23
CA GLY A 41 44.01 -6.36 -38.93
C GLY A 41 43.59 -6.95 -40.29
N ASN A 42 43.99 -6.32 -41.39
CA ASN A 42 44.09 -6.89 -42.75
C ASN A 42 42.83 -7.18 -43.61
N PHE A 43 41.63 -6.66 -43.32
CA PHE A 43 40.45 -6.90 -44.18
C PHE A 43 39.91 -5.69 -44.97
N TYR A 44 40.77 -4.72 -45.31
CA TYR A 44 40.36 -3.44 -45.91
C TYR A 44 40.84 -3.23 -47.36
N LYS A 45 40.46 -4.11 -48.30
CA LYS A 45 40.70 -3.86 -49.74
C LYS A 45 39.51 -3.98 -50.71
N ARG A 46 38.30 -4.38 -50.27
CA ARG A 46 37.12 -4.44 -51.17
C ARG A 46 35.99 -3.51 -50.72
N LYS A 47 35.66 -2.50 -51.53
CA LYS A 47 34.58 -1.52 -51.29
C LYS A 47 33.20 -2.17 -51.07
N SER A 48 32.94 -3.35 -51.66
CA SER A 48 31.67 -4.08 -51.50
C SER A 48 31.47 -4.65 -50.10
N LEU A 49 32.53 -5.19 -49.48
CA LEU A 49 32.48 -5.77 -48.12
C LEU A 49 32.25 -4.68 -47.05
N LYS A 50 32.80 -3.48 -47.24
CA LYS A 50 32.55 -2.33 -46.32
C LYS A 50 31.07 -1.95 -46.27
N ARG A 51 30.38 -1.90 -47.42
CA ARG A 51 28.95 -1.56 -47.48
C ARG A 51 28.09 -2.63 -46.80
N ILE A 52 28.43 -3.91 -46.97
CA ILE A 52 27.72 -5.03 -46.30
C ILE A 52 27.94 -4.97 -44.78
N MET A 53 29.17 -4.72 -44.34
CA MET A 53 29.50 -4.65 -42.91
C MET A 53 28.84 -3.44 -42.24
N ILE A 54 28.87 -2.25 -42.87
CA ILE A 54 28.17 -1.06 -42.35
C ILE A 54 26.66 -1.30 -42.28
N LYS A 55 26.05 -1.92 -43.29
CA LYS A 55 24.62 -2.28 -43.26
C LYS A 55 24.30 -3.28 -42.15
N LYS A 56 25.14 -4.28 -41.93
CA LYS A 56 24.95 -5.27 -40.85
C LYS A 56 25.10 -4.65 -39.46
N VAL A 57 26.08 -3.76 -39.27
CA VAL A 57 26.29 -3.02 -38.01
C VAL A 57 25.16 -2.03 -37.75
N LEU A 58 24.67 -1.32 -38.78
CA LEU A 58 23.49 -0.47 -38.66
C LEU A 58 22.25 -1.30 -38.32
N LEU A 59 22.07 -2.45 -38.98
CA LEU A 59 20.93 -3.32 -38.74
C LEU A 59 20.94 -3.89 -37.31
N THR A 60 22.09 -4.37 -36.83
CA THR A 60 22.21 -4.89 -35.46
C THR A 60 22.09 -3.80 -34.39
N SER A 61 22.60 -2.59 -34.65
CA SER A 61 22.43 -1.46 -33.71
C SER A 61 21.00 -0.90 -33.68
N VAL A 62 20.29 -0.89 -34.82
CA VAL A 62 18.85 -0.59 -34.87
C VAL A 62 18.05 -1.70 -34.17
N LEU A 63 18.38 -2.97 -34.37
CA LEU A 63 17.74 -4.09 -33.67
C LEU A 63 17.97 -4.03 -32.15
N CYS A 64 19.20 -3.78 -31.70
CA CYS A 64 19.51 -3.59 -30.29
C CYS A 64 18.82 -2.35 -29.71
N GLY A 65 18.72 -1.25 -30.47
CA GLY A 65 17.98 -0.05 -30.06
C GLY A 65 16.49 -0.29 -29.90
N LEU A 66 15.89 -1.10 -30.79
CA LEU A 66 14.49 -1.54 -30.70
C LEU A 66 14.24 -2.46 -29.50
N VAL A 67 15.19 -3.36 -29.18
CA VAL A 67 15.09 -4.22 -27.99
C VAL A 67 15.29 -3.42 -26.69
N TYR A 68 16.18 -2.42 -26.69
CA TYR A 68 16.41 -1.56 -25.51
C TYR A 68 15.22 -0.67 -25.16
N SER A 69 14.42 -0.28 -26.15
CA SER A 69 13.24 0.58 -25.96
C SER A 69 11.98 -0.19 -25.52
N MET A 70 12.02 -1.54 -25.50
CA MET A 70 10.92 -2.38 -25.01
C MET A 70 10.95 -2.67 -23.50
N SER A 71 11.94 -2.16 -22.77
CA SER A 71 12.02 -2.31 -21.31
C SER A 71 11.17 -1.30 -20.53
N PHE A 72 9.99 -0.93 -21.05
CA PHE A 72 8.97 -0.29 -20.23
C PHE A 72 8.44 -1.34 -19.25
N GLY A 73 8.74 -1.17 -17.96
CA GLY A 73 8.27 -2.08 -16.92
C GLY A 73 6.75 -2.23 -16.99
N GLN A 74 6.27 -3.48 -16.98
CA GLN A 74 4.84 -3.79 -16.98
C GLN A 74 4.14 -3.07 -15.82
N SER A 75 2.96 -2.50 -16.10
CA SER A 75 2.12 -1.85 -15.08
C SER A 75 1.74 -2.83 -13.96
N PHE A 76 1.43 -2.33 -12.77
CA PHE A 76 1.05 -3.19 -11.65
C PHE A 76 -0.17 -4.06 -12.00
N LEU A 77 -1.16 -3.49 -12.69
CA LEU A 77 -2.32 -4.25 -13.18
C LEU A 77 -1.91 -5.41 -14.11
N GLN A 78 -1.02 -5.15 -15.08
CA GLN A 78 -0.53 -6.20 -16.00
C GLN A 78 0.21 -7.31 -15.26
N GLN A 79 0.96 -6.98 -14.20
CA GLN A 79 1.63 -7.98 -13.36
C GLN A 79 0.59 -8.86 -12.63
N GLN A 80 -0.46 -8.26 -12.08
CA GLN A 80 -1.51 -9.02 -11.39
C GLN A 80 -2.30 -9.92 -12.35
N LEU A 81 -2.58 -9.44 -13.57
CA LEU A 81 -3.31 -10.19 -14.62
C LEU A 81 -2.60 -11.46 -15.11
N GLN A 82 -1.33 -11.68 -14.75
CA GLN A 82 -0.63 -12.93 -15.04
C GLN A 82 -1.16 -14.10 -14.21
N ASN A 83 -1.84 -13.83 -13.10
CA ASN A 83 -2.47 -14.86 -12.30
C ASN A 83 -3.87 -15.20 -12.86
N PRO A 84 -4.17 -16.49 -13.12
CA PRO A 84 -5.42 -16.88 -13.76
C PRO A 84 -6.67 -16.58 -12.92
N VAL A 85 -6.59 -16.69 -11.58
CA VAL A 85 -7.71 -16.38 -10.68
C VAL A 85 -8.08 -14.90 -10.78
N PHE A 86 -7.08 -14.02 -10.72
CA PHE A 86 -7.32 -12.59 -10.87
C PHE A 86 -7.75 -12.22 -12.30
N GLN A 87 -7.19 -12.87 -13.32
CA GLN A 87 -7.60 -12.66 -14.71
C GLN A 87 -9.09 -12.96 -14.92
N GLU A 88 -9.56 -14.09 -14.40
CA GLU A 88 -10.97 -14.48 -14.46
C GLU A 88 -11.87 -13.47 -13.73
N ALA A 89 -11.52 -13.13 -12.48
CA ALA A 89 -12.20 -12.11 -11.70
C ALA A 89 -12.32 -10.78 -12.47
N TYR A 90 -11.21 -10.33 -13.07
CA TYR A 90 -11.17 -9.08 -13.84
C TYR A 90 -12.10 -9.13 -15.06
N GLN A 91 -12.07 -10.22 -15.83
CA GLN A 91 -12.94 -10.40 -17.00
C GLN A 91 -14.43 -10.35 -16.61
N GLN A 92 -14.80 -10.95 -15.48
CA GLN A 92 -16.19 -11.02 -15.03
C GLN A 92 -16.68 -9.70 -14.43
N LYS A 93 -15.81 -8.98 -13.70
CA LYS A 93 -16.25 -7.89 -12.79
C LYS A 93 -15.88 -6.49 -13.25
N ASP A 94 -14.83 -6.27 -14.03
CA ASP A 94 -14.34 -4.92 -14.36
C ASP A 94 -15.43 -4.07 -15.05
N SER A 95 -16.15 -4.64 -16.03
CA SER A 95 -17.24 -3.94 -16.71
C SER A 95 -18.46 -3.68 -15.80
N VAL A 96 -18.70 -4.56 -14.83
CA VAL A 96 -19.79 -4.41 -13.85
C VAL A 96 -19.46 -3.26 -12.90
N LEU A 97 -18.25 -3.24 -12.35
CA LEU A 97 -17.76 -2.15 -11.50
C LEU A 97 -17.83 -0.81 -12.22
N LYS A 98 -17.36 -0.75 -13.48
CA LYS A 98 -17.45 0.47 -14.28
C LYS A 98 -18.89 1.02 -14.35
N ARG A 99 -19.88 0.16 -14.66
CA ARG A 99 -21.30 0.56 -14.69
C ARG A 99 -21.83 0.99 -13.33
N GLU A 100 -21.43 0.31 -12.25
CA GLU A 100 -21.84 0.68 -10.88
C GLU A 100 -21.27 2.05 -10.46
N PHE A 101 -20.03 2.36 -10.86
CA PHE A 101 -19.42 3.67 -10.67
C PHE A 101 -20.17 4.75 -11.46
N GLU A 102 -20.42 4.52 -12.75
CA GLU A 102 -21.16 5.44 -13.63
C GLU A 102 -22.57 5.72 -13.07
N ALA A 103 -23.29 4.70 -12.61
CA ALA A 103 -24.61 4.83 -12.00
C ALA A 103 -24.61 5.68 -10.72
N LYS A 104 -23.46 5.82 -10.06
CA LYS A 104 -23.26 6.65 -8.85
C LYS A 104 -22.61 8.00 -9.16
N GLY A 105 -22.35 8.33 -10.42
CA GLY A 105 -21.62 9.54 -10.81
C GLY A 105 -20.18 9.57 -10.29
N LEU A 106 -19.53 8.41 -10.20
CA LEU A 106 -18.15 8.25 -9.75
C LEU A 106 -17.25 7.91 -10.95
N THR A 107 -16.00 8.38 -10.94
CA THR A 107 -15.03 8.05 -12.00
C THR A 107 -14.40 6.67 -11.75
N TYR A 108 -14.34 5.85 -12.81
CA TYR A 108 -13.70 4.54 -12.81
C TYR A 108 -12.51 4.49 -13.79
N PRO A 109 -11.38 3.86 -13.42
CA PRO A 109 -11.02 3.42 -12.06
C PRO A 109 -10.83 4.61 -11.10
N SER A 110 -11.08 4.40 -9.81
CA SER A 110 -10.78 5.42 -8.79
C SER A 110 -9.29 5.45 -8.48
N ARG A 111 -8.70 6.65 -8.44
CA ARG A 111 -7.29 6.84 -8.07
C ARG A 111 -7.00 6.55 -6.61
N PHE A 112 -7.90 6.94 -5.72
CA PHE A 112 -7.77 6.73 -4.28
C PHE A 112 -8.96 5.95 -3.74
N ILE A 113 -8.68 4.94 -2.94
CA ILE A 113 -9.69 4.19 -2.19
C ILE A 113 -9.32 4.14 -0.70
N TYR A 114 -10.34 3.93 0.13
CA TYR A 114 -10.24 3.76 1.57
C TYR A 114 -11.19 2.65 1.99
N PHE A 115 -10.67 1.68 2.75
CA PHE A 115 -11.45 0.59 3.32
C PHE A 115 -11.81 0.91 4.77
N ARG A 116 -13.10 0.78 5.10
CA ARG A 116 -13.60 0.95 6.47
C ARG A 116 -14.37 -0.29 6.90
N SER A 117 -13.90 -0.98 7.93
CA SER A 117 -14.48 -2.21 8.45
C SER A 117 -15.09 -1.99 9.83
N PHE A 118 -16.22 -2.64 10.08
CA PHE A 118 -16.93 -2.66 11.35
C PHE A 118 -17.08 -4.10 11.82
N LYS A 119 -16.34 -4.45 12.86
CA LYS A 119 -16.17 -5.83 13.31
C LYS A 119 -17.47 -6.45 13.79
N TYR A 120 -18.21 -5.77 14.68
CA TYR A 120 -19.49 -6.26 15.17
C TYR A 120 -20.59 -6.22 14.09
N ASP A 121 -20.60 -5.18 13.27
CA ASP A 121 -21.62 -4.96 12.25
C ASP A 121 -21.40 -5.82 10.98
N SER A 122 -20.34 -6.64 10.93
CA SER A 122 -19.98 -7.50 9.80
C SER A 122 -19.97 -6.76 8.46
N ARG A 123 -19.39 -5.56 8.43
CA ARG A 123 -19.49 -4.66 7.26
C ARG A 123 -18.11 -4.12 6.86
N LEU A 124 -17.79 -4.22 5.57
CA LEU A 124 -16.66 -3.57 4.93
C LEU A 124 -17.17 -2.55 3.91
N GLU A 125 -16.77 -1.30 4.04
CA GLU A 125 -17.09 -0.22 3.11
C GLU A 125 -15.89 0.14 2.25
N VAL A 126 -16.16 0.50 1.00
CA VAL A 126 -15.18 1.03 0.06
C VAL A 126 -15.56 2.46 -0.29
N TRP A 127 -14.68 3.38 0.09
CA TRP A 127 -14.80 4.81 -0.17
C TRP A 127 -13.81 5.20 -1.25
N VAL A 128 -14.20 6.12 -2.14
CA VAL A 128 -13.43 6.45 -3.34
C VAL A 128 -13.33 7.96 -3.57
N LYS A 129 -12.23 8.40 -4.19
CA LYS A 129 -12.04 9.76 -4.73
C LYS A 129 -10.92 9.78 -5.78
N ASN A 130 -10.86 10.83 -6.61
CA ASN A 130 -9.90 10.89 -7.72
C ASN A 130 -8.83 11.97 -7.59
N ASN A 131 -9.14 13.09 -6.93
CA ASN A 131 -8.15 14.12 -6.63
C ASN A 131 -7.78 14.10 -5.15
N PRO A 132 -6.53 14.47 -4.78
CA PRO A 132 -6.11 14.52 -3.38
C PRO A 132 -6.98 15.43 -2.51
N THR A 133 -7.48 16.54 -3.06
CA THR A 133 -8.31 17.53 -2.35
C THR A 133 -9.80 17.18 -2.31
N ASP A 134 -10.24 16.16 -3.07
CA ASP A 134 -11.62 15.69 -3.04
C ASP A 134 -11.96 15.07 -1.68
N THR A 135 -13.24 15.13 -1.32
CA THR A 135 -13.81 14.32 -0.24
C THR A 135 -14.14 12.91 -0.73
N PHE A 136 -14.03 11.93 0.16
CA PHE A 136 -14.38 10.56 -0.15
C PHE A 136 -15.90 10.40 -0.32
N LYS A 137 -16.29 9.58 -1.29
CA LYS A 137 -17.68 9.16 -1.49
C LYS A 137 -17.79 7.65 -1.29
N LEU A 138 -18.87 7.20 -0.65
CA LEU A 138 -19.13 5.77 -0.49
C LEU A 138 -19.44 5.15 -1.85
N PHE A 139 -18.60 4.22 -2.30
CA PHE A 139 -18.88 3.42 -3.48
C PHE A 139 -19.83 2.27 -3.11
N LYS A 140 -19.40 1.37 -2.23
CA LYS A 140 -20.13 0.13 -1.92
C LYS A 140 -19.84 -0.39 -0.52
N SER A 141 -20.80 -1.13 0.03
CA SER A 141 -20.68 -1.83 1.31
C SER A 141 -20.86 -3.32 1.09
N TYR A 142 -19.99 -4.12 1.69
CA TYR A 142 -19.94 -5.56 1.59
C TYR A 142 -20.15 -6.19 2.96
N ARG A 143 -21.02 -7.20 3.03
CA ARG A 143 -21.16 -8.02 4.24
C ARG A 143 -19.96 -8.97 4.37
N ILE A 144 -19.26 -8.87 5.50
CA ILE A 144 -18.26 -9.83 5.98
C ILE A 144 -18.99 -11.12 6.32
N CYS A 145 -18.56 -12.24 5.75
CA CYS A 145 -19.36 -13.48 5.80
C CYS A 145 -19.08 -14.39 6.99
N ALA A 146 -17.95 -14.21 7.67
CA ALA A 146 -17.64 -14.91 8.92
C ALA A 146 -16.92 -13.98 9.89
N LEU A 147 -17.20 -14.15 11.18
CA LEU A 147 -16.58 -13.41 12.27
C LEU A 147 -15.66 -14.32 13.07
N SER A 148 -14.60 -13.73 13.63
CA SER A 148 -13.71 -14.42 14.57
C SER A 148 -13.40 -13.48 15.73
N GLY A 149 -13.24 -14.06 16.92
CA GLY A 149 -12.94 -13.32 18.13
C GLY A 149 -14.11 -12.53 18.74
N ALA A 150 -13.79 -11.76 19.77
CA ALA A 150 -14.66 -10.80 20.45
C ALA A 150 -14.24 -9.35 20.15
N LEU A 151 -14.99 -8.36 20.62
CA LEU A 151 -14.56 -6.96 20.56
C LEU A 151 -13.28 -6.75 21.37
N GLY A 152 -12.38 -5.94 20.83
CA GLY A 152 -11.05 -5.66 21.35
C GLY A 152 -9.95 -5.89 20.28
N PRO A 153 -8.79 -5.25 20.43
CA PRO A 153 -7.69 -5.38 19.49
C PRO A 153 -7.08 -6.78 19.51
N LYS A 154 -6.47 -7.18 18.39
CA LYS A 154 -5.59 -8.37 18.34
C LYS A 154 -4.26 -8.04 19.01
N ARG A 155 -3.84 -8.82 20.00
CA ARG A 155 -2.63 -8.56 20.81
C ARG A 155 -1.62 -9.69 20.81
N GLN A 156 -1.98 -10.89 20.38
CA GLN A 156 -1.05 -12.03 20.34
C GLN A 156 -1.38 -12.99 19.19
N GLU A 157 -0.39 -13.77 18.75
CA GLU A 157 -0.62 -14.90 17.85
C GLU A 157 -1.60 -15.89 18.50
N GLY A 158 -2.54 -16.43 17.71
CA GLY A 158 -3.49 -17.43 18.20
C GLY A 158 -4.61 -16.93 19.12
N ASP A 159 -4.79 -15.61 19.33
CA ASP A 159 -5.96 -15.07 20.04
C ASP A 159 -7.28 -15.08 19.25
N TYR A 160 -7.23 -15.52 17.98
CA TYR A 160 -8.37 -15.56 17.06
C TYR A 160 -9.06 -14.20 16.84
N GLN A 161 -8.40 -13.08 17.17
CA GLN A 161 -8.97 -11.75 17.02
C GLN A 161 -8.75 -11.21 15.61
N VAL A 162 -9.79 -10.61 15.03
CA VAL A 162 -9.61 -9.60 13.97
C VAL A 162 -9.05 -8.33 14.62
N PRO A 163 -7.95 -7.74 14.13
CA PRO A 163 -7.40 -6.53 14.72
C PRO A 163 -8.35 -5.35 14.59
N GLU A 164 -8.26 -4.42 15.54
CA GLU A 164 -8.94 -3.14 15.52
C GLU A 164 -7.87 -2.05 15.47
N GLY A 165 -8.08 -0.98 14.69
CA GLY A 165 -7.07 0.05 14.51
C GLY A 165 -6.95 0.60 13.08
N PHE A 166 -5.82 1.25 12.83
CA PHE A 166 -5.52 1.91 11.57
C PHE A 166 -4.37 1.18 10.86
N TYR A 167 -4.66 0.70 9.66
CA TYR A 167 -3.81 -0.15 8.84
C TYR A 167 -3.74 0.36 7.40
N TYR A 168 -2.92 -0.29 6.60
CA TYR A 168 -2.95 -0.15 5.16
C TYR A 168 -2.67 -1.48 4.47
N ILE A 169 -3.11 -1.60 3.20
CA ILE A 169 -2.75 -2.72 2.35
C ILE A 169 -1.27 -2.63 1.98
N ASN A 170 -0.48 -3.64 2.33
CA ASN A 170 0.94 -3.74 2.02
C ASN A 170 1.27 -4.90 1.06
N LYS A 171 0.30 -5.78 0.79
CA LYS A 171 0.53 -7.01 0.03
C LYS A 171 -0.69 -7.38 -0.80
N PHE A 172 -0.44 -7.81 -2.03
CA PHE A 172 -1.44 -8.32 -2.97
C PHE A 172 -1.09 -9.78 -3.27
N VAL A 173 -2.04 -10.70 -3.04
CA VAL A 173 -1.84 -12.15 -3.17
C VAL A 173 -2.89 -12.72 -4.11
N PRO A 174 -2.65 -12.70 -5.43
CA PRO A 174 -3.63 -13.22 -6.39
C PRO A 174 -3.66 -14.76 -6.37
N GLY A 175 -2.58 -15.42 -5.93
CA GLY A 175 -2.52 -16.87 -5.71
C GLY A 175 -2.87 -17.29 -4.27
N SER A 176 -3.82 -16.61 -3.62
CA SER A 176 -4.24 -16.97 -2.26
C SER A 176 -4.94 -18.32 -2.25
N ILE A 177 -4.67 -19.14 -1.24
CA ILE A 177 -5.42 -20.39 -0.99
C ILE A 177 -6.87 -20.15 -0.56
N TYR A 178 -7.21 -18.91 -0.21
CA TYR A 178 -8.56 -18.46 0.18
C TYR A 178 -9.18 -17.51 -0.85
N HIS A 179 -8.90 -17.70 -2.15
CA HIS A 179 -9.41 -16.90 -3.27
C HIS A 179 -9.13 -15.39 -3.17
N LEU A 180 -8.01 -14.95 -3.76
CA LEU A 180 -7.47 -13.58 -3.71
C LEU A 180 -7.27 -13.04 -2.27
N ALA A 181 -6.22 -12.27 -2.02
CA ALA A 181 -6.06 -11.64 -0.71
C ALA A 181 -5.29 -10.33 -0.73
N LEU A 182 -5.73 -9.38 0.12
CA LEU A 182 -5.07 -8.12 0.40
C LEU A 182 -4.54 -8.16 1.84
N GLY A 183 -3.21 -8.11 2.00
CA GLY A 183 -2.57 -8.18 3.30
C GLY A 183 -2.50 -6.82 3.98
N LEU A 184 -2.79 -6.80 5.28
CA LEU A 184 -2.62 -5.63 6.14
C LEU A 184 -1.19 -5.55 6.67
N ASN A 185 -0.74 -4.34 7.02
CA ASN A 185 0.50 -4.12 7.75
C ASN A 185 0.43 -4.48 9.25
N TYR A 186 -0.46 -5.39 9.65
CA TYR A 186 -0.50 -5.94 11.00
C TYR A 186 0.69 -6.89 11.23
N PRO A 187 1.37 -6.83 12.39
CA PRO A 187 1.18 -5.87 13.47
C PRO A 187 1.82 -4.52 13.10
N ASN A 188 1.11 -3.41 13.34
CA ASN A 188 1.67 -2.06 13.15
C ASN A 188 2.48 -1.61 14.40
N PHE A 189 2.90 -0.33 14.46
CA PHE A 189 3.65 0.16 15.62
C PHE A 189 2.84 0.11 16.94
N SER A 190 1.57 0.54 16.93
CA SER A 190 0.67 0.39 18.08
C SER A 190 0.55 -1.06 18.53
N ASP A 191 0.42 -1.99 17.59
CA ASP A 191 0.26 -3.41 17.91
C ASP A 191 1.50 -4.00 18.55
N ARG A 192 2.70 -3.68 18.04
CA ARG A 192 3.97 -4.13 18.65
C ARG A 192 4.22 -3.47 20.02
N SER A 193 3.78 -2.23 20.18
CA SER A 193 3.93 -1.49 21.44
C SER A 193 2.96 -1.93 22.53
N ASN A 194 1.78 -2.44 22.17
CA ASN A 194 0.71 -2.76 23.12
C ASN A 194 0.29 -4.24 23.13
N GLY A 195 0.85 -5.08 22.25
CA GLY A 195 0.65 -6.53 22.22
C GLY A 195 1.81 -7.31 22.82
N ASP A 196 1.75 -8.63 22.65
CA ASP A 196 2.83 -9.55 23.01
C ASP A 196 4.13 -9.15 22.31
N LYS A 197 5.21 -9.08 23.08
CA LYS A 197 6.50 -8.55 22.62
C LYS A 197 7.28 -9.51 21.75
N LEU A 198 7.01 -10.80 21.88
CA LEU A 198 7.70 -11.85 21.15
C LEU A 198 6.88 -12.30 19.95
N ASN A 199 5.58 -12.50 20.16
CA ASN A 199 4.65 -13.10 19.19
C ASN A 199 3.32 -12.30 19.14
N PRO A 200 3.34 -11.04 18.65
CA PRO A 200 2.11 -10.28 18.42
C PRO A 200 1.23 -10.91 17.32
N GLY A 201 1.82 -11.79 16.53
CA GLY A 201 1.20 -12.50 15.43
C GLY A 201 1.40 -11.82 14.09
N SER A 202 0.77 -12.35 13.04
CA SER A 202 0.93 -11.85 11.67
C SER A 202 -0.24 -12.27 10.76
N GLY A 203 -0.11 -12.00 9.46
CA GLY A 203 -0.93 -12.67 8.44
C GLY A 203 -2.41 -12.28 8.45
N ILE A 204 -2.72 -11.00 8.71
CA ILE A 204 -4.09 -10.50 8.62
C ILE A 204 -4.38 -10.04 7.20
N TYR A 205 -5.44 -10.59 6.60
CA TYR A 205 -5.83 -10.32 5.23
C TYR A 205 -7.32 -9.98 5.11
N ILE A 206 -7.67 -9.25 4.06
CA ILE A 206 -9.01 -9.26 3.45
C ILE A 206 -8.95 -10.29 2.32
N HIS A 207 -9.79 -11.33 2.35
CA HIS A 207 -9.72 -12.43 1.39
C HIS A 207 -11.09 -13.07 1.11
N GLY A 208 -11.15 -14.00 0.15
CA GLY A 208 -12.35 -14.76 -0.19
C GLY A 208 -12.62 -15.96 0.73
N SER A 209 -13.34 -16.96 0.22
CA SER A 209 -13.61 -18.27 0.81
C SER A 209 -14.35 -18.32 2.15
N CYS A 210 -14.87 -17.19 2.67
CA CYS A 210 -15.76 -17.13 3.83
C CYS A 210 -15.36 -17.91 5.11
N VAL A 211 -14.06 -18.12 5.30
CA VAL A 211 -13.48 -18.77 6.48
C VAL A 211 -12.51 -17.83 7.15
N THR A 212 -12.40 -17.84 8.48
CA THR A 212 -11.44 -16.97 9.17
C THR A 212 -11.09 -17.46 10.57
N VAL A 213 -9.85 -17.19 10.97
CA VAL A 213 -9.33 -17.31 12.35
C VAL A 213 -8.73 -15.97 12.82
N GLY A 214 -9.09 -14.85 12.19
CA GLY A 214 -8.56 -13.50 12.49
C GLY A 214 -8.47 -12.53 11.30
N CYS A 215 -8.81 -12.97 10.09
CA CYS A 215 -8.92 -12.17 8.87
C CYS A 215 -10.31 -11.53 8.68
N ILE A 216 -10.47 -10.73 7.63
CA ILE A 216 -11.74 -10.15 7.16
C ILE A 216 -12.20 -10.92 5.90
N PRO A 217 -13.01 -11.98 6.04
CA PRO A 217 -13.40 -12.78 4.88
C PRO A 217 -14.64 -12.23 4.17
N LEU A 218 -14.59 -12.26 2.85
CA LEU A 218 -15.69 -11.99 1.94
C LEU A 218 -16.03 -13.27 1.16
N THR A 219 -17.19 -13.28 0.50
CA THR A 219 -17.47 -14.28 -0.52
C THR A 219 -16.62 -14.01 -1.75
N ASP A 220 -16.21 -15.03 -2.49
CA ASP A 220 -15.35 -14.91 -3.68
C ASP A 220 -15.81 -13.79 -4.65
N PRO A 221 -17.10 -13.70 -5.04
CA PRO A 221 -17.54 -12.65 -5.97
C PRO A 221 -17.42 -11.22 -5.43
N LYS A 222 -17.42 -11.03 -4.11
CA LYS A 222 -17.21 -9.73 -3.45
C LYS A 222 -15.72 -9.45 -3.30
N MET A 223 -14.93 -10.49 -3.05
CA MET A 223 -13.47 -10.36 -2.98
C MET A 223 -12.89 -9.98 -4.34
N ASP A 224 -13.42 -10.52 -5.44
CA ASP A 224 -13.05 -10.12 -6.81
C ASP A 224 -13.16 -8.61 -6.99
N GLU A 225 -14.32 -8.04 -6.62
CA GLU A 225 -14.59 -6.61 -6.72
C GLU A 225 -13.62 -5.79 -5.87
N VAL A 226 -13.43 -6.17 -4.60
CA VAL A 226 -12.51 -5.50 -3.66
C VAL A 226 -11.06 -5.55 -4.15
N TYR A 227 -10.63 -6.70 -4.68
CA TYR A 227 -9.27 -6.88 -5.19
C TYR A 227 -9.03 -6.03 -6.44
N ILE A 228 -9.96 -6.02 -7.41
CA ILE A 228 -9.86 -5.19 -8.63
C ILE A 228 -9.74 -3.71 -8.28
N LEU A 229 -10.56 -3.22 -7.35
CA LEU A 229 -10.51 -1.82 -6.92
C LEU A 229 -9.15 -1.47 -6.29
N ALA A 230 -8.62 -2.35 -5.45
CA ALA A 230 -7.30 -2.16 -4.85
C ALA A 230 -6.16 -2.20 -5.88
N VAL A 231 -6.23 -3.11 -6.86
CA VAL A 231 -5.24 -3.19 -7.93
C VAL A 231 -5.25 -1.93 -8.78
N HIS A 232 -6.42 -1.42 -9.14
CA HIS A 232 -6.56 -0.16 -9.87
C HIS A 232 -5.97 1.03 -9.10
N ALA A 233 -6.31 1.18 -7.81
CA ALA A 233 -5.78 2.26 -6.98
C ALA A 233 -4.24 2.18 -6.86
N ARG A 234 -3.70 0.98 -6.63
CA ARG A 234 -2.24 0.75 -6.58
C ARG A 234 -1.57 1.03 -7.93
N ASN A 235 -2.20 0.63 -9.03
CA ASN A 235 -1.73 0.89 -10.39
C ASN A 235 -1.70 2.39 -10.73
N LEU A 236 -2.60 3.18 -10.13
CA LEU A 236 -2.67 4.64 -10.24
C LEU A 236 -1.84 5.38 -9.18
N GLY A 237 -0.98 4.66 -8.45
CA GLY A 237 0.03 5.24 -7.55
C GLY A 237 -0.37 5.33 -6.08
N GLN A 238 -1.54 4.82 -5.67
CA GLN A 238 -1.87 4.71 -4.24
C GLN A 238 -1.10 3.54 -3.62
N ASN A 239 0.10 3.82 -3.12
CA ASN A 239 1.00 2.79 -2.62
C ASN A 239 0.51 2.16 -1.31
N TYR A 240 -0.09 2.94 -0.43
CA TYR A 240 -0.66 2.41 0.80
C TYR A 240 -2.15 2.75 0.84
N ILE A 241 -2.97 1.73 0.67
CA ILE A 241 -4.41 1.87 0.67
C ILE A 241 -4.89 1.80 2.12
N PRO A 242 -5.46 2.88 2.69
CA PRO A 242 -5.83 2.90 4.10
C PRO A 242 -6.95 1.90 4.41
N VAL A 243 -6.84 1.25 5.57
CA VAL A 243 -7.83 0.33 6.12
C VAL A 243 -8.05 0.70 7.59
N HIS A 244 -9.24 1.18 7.93
CA HIS A 244 -9.61 1.41 9.32
C HIS A 244 -10.57 0.31 9.78
N ILE A 245 -10.27 -0.34 10.90
CA ILE A 245 -11.08 -1.40 11.47
C ILE A 245 -11.60 -0.93 12.82
N PHE A 246 -12.91 -0.71 12.90
CA PHE A 246 -13.61 -0.25 14.08
C PHE A 246 -14.30 -1.42 14.80
N PRO A 247 -14.43 -1.36 16.14
CA PRO A 247 -15.17 -2.37 16.89
C PRO A 247 -16.63 -2.43 16.43
N VAL A 248 -17.24 -1.25 16.25
CA VAL A 248 -18.64 -1.06 15.88
C VAL A 248 -18.79 0.15 14.97
N ASP A 249 -19.90 0.22 14.26
CA ASP A 249 -20.41 1.47 13.70
C ASP A 249 -20.90 2.37 14.84
N PHE A 250 -20.15 3.43 15.15
CA PHE A 250 -20.49 4.33 16.26
C PHE A 250 -21.77 5.15 16.02
N ASN A 251 -22.33 5.15 14.80
CA ASN A 251 -23.66 5.71 14.54
C ASN A 251 -24.80 4.71 14.84
N ASN A 252 -24.47 3.44 15.08
CA ASN A 252 -25.44 2.40 15.39
C ASN A 252 -25.57 2.22 16.91
N ASN A 253 -26.59 2.83 17.50
CA ASN A 253 -26.85 2.79 18.95
C ASN A 253 -26.90 1.35 19.52
N ARG A 254 -27.41 0.38 18.74
CA ARG A 254 -27.47 -1.02 19.18
C ARG A 254 -26.07 -1.63 19.29
N SER A 255 -25.22 -1.37 18.31
CA SER A 255 -23.84 -1.86 18.30
C SER A 255 -23.01 -1.21 19.40
N VAL A 256 -23.16 0.11 19.59
CA VAL A 256 -22.53 0.85 20.69
C VAL A 256 -22.96 0.30 22.05
N ALA A 257 -24.26 0.09 22.28
CA ALA A 257 -24.74 -0.48 23.53
C ALA A 257 -24.18 -1.89 23.81
N TYR A 258 -23.99 -2.71 22.78
CA TYR A 258 -23.33 -4.01 22.93
C TYR A 258 -21.84 -3.85 23.29
N MET A 259 -21.13 -2.96 22.59
CA MET A 259 -19.72 -2.65 22.86
C MET A 259 -19.51 -2.23 24.32
N ASP A 260 -20.29 -1.25 24.78
CA ASP A 260 -20.22 -0.72 26.14
C ASP A 260 -20.50 -1.80 27.19
N LYS A 261 -21.53 -2.63 26.96
CA LYS A 261 -21.87 -3.75 27.86
C LYS A 261 -20.77 -4.81 27.92
N SER A 262 -20.18 -5.16 26.77
CA SER A 262 -19.20 -6.26 26.67
C SER A 262 -17.83 -5.93 27.29
N ASN A 263 -17.53 -4.65 27.49
CA ASN A 263 -16.22 -4.15 27.91
C ASN A 263 -16.34 -3.05 28.99
N ALA A 264 -17.38 -3.11 29.82
CA ALA A 264 -17.68 -2.09 30.83
C ALA A 264 -16.52 -1.88 31.83
N ASP A 265 -15.77 -2.94 32.14
CA ASP A 265 -14.67 -2.89 33.11
C ASP A 265 -13.28 -2.76 32.47
N ASP A 266 -13.18 -2.85 31.14
CA ASP A 266 -11.91 -2.74 30.41
C ASP A 266 -11.58 -1.29 30.04
N LYS A 267 -10.98 -0.57 30.99
CA LYS A 267 -10.55 0.81 30.80
C LYS A 267 -9.54 0.97 29.66
N ALA A 268 -8.73 -0.05 29.37
CA ALA A 268 -7.73 0.03 28.31
C ALA A 268 -8.41 0.00 26.93
N ASN A 269 -9.38 -0.90 26.73
CA ASN A 269 -10.19 -0.95 25.51
C ASN A 269 -11.03 0.32 25.35
N GLN A 270 -11.61 0.86 26.43
CA GLN A 270 -12.36 2.11 26.38
C GLN A 270 -11.49 3.29 25.92
N GLN A 271 -10.28 3.44 26.47
CA GLN A 271 -9.35 4.49 26.04
C GLN A 271 -8.92 4.31 24.58
N PHE A 272 -8.65 3.07 24.18
CA PHE A 272 -8.29 2.71 22.81
C PHE A 272 -9.42 3.03 21.82
N TRP A 273 -10.64 2.62 22.12
CA TRP A 273 -11.82 2.91 21.31
C TRP A 273 -12.18 4.38 21.29
N GLY A 274 -11.89 5.15 22.34
CA GLY A 274 -12.00 6.61 22.31
C GLY A 274 -11.17 7.24 21.18
N LYS A 275 -9.96 6.71 20.91
CA LYS A 275 -9.13 7.16 19.77
C LYS A 275 -9.70 6.73 18.43
N LEU A 276 -10.22 5.51 18.33
CA LEU A 276 -10.88 5.04 17.11
C LEU A 276 -12.13 5.86 16.81
N LYS A 277 -12.97 6.12 17.82
CA LYS A 277 -14.17 6.94 17.72
C LYS A 277 -13.84 8.36 17.24
N LYS A 278 -12.78 8.99 17.77
CA LYS A 278 -12.36 10.30 17.26
C LYS A 278 -12.08 10.28 15.76
N ALA A 279 -11.29 9.32 15.27
CA ALA A 279 -11.00 9.22 13.84
C ALA A 279 -12.25 8.91 12.99
N PHE A 280 -13.18 8.12 13.54
CA PHE A 280 -14.47 7.85 12.91
C PHE A 280 -15.33 9.12 12.81
N ASP A 281 -15.46 9.86 13.91
CA ASP A 281 -16.24 11.10 13.98
C ASP A 281 -15.64 12.16 13.02
N ASP A 282 -14.31 12.34 13.03
CA ASP A 282 -13.60 13.27 12.14
C ASP A 282 -13.87 12.93 10.66
N PHE A 283 -13.77 11.64 10.29
CA PHE A 283 -14.04 11.20 8.92
C PHE A 283 -15.53 11.35 8.56
N ASN A 284 -16.46 11.06 9.46
CA ASN A 284 -17.89 11.21 9.17
C ASN A 284 -18.31 12.67 9.01
N ALA A 285 -17.67 13.59 9.74
CA ALA A 285 -17.94 15.02 9.62
C ALA A 285 -17.39 15.61 8.30
N THR A 286 -16.22 15.14 7.85
CA THR A 286 -15.47 15.80 6.77
C THR A 286 -15.36 14.99 5.48
N HIS A 287 -15.58 13.68 5.55
CA HIS A 287 -15.20 12.69 4.53
C HIS A 287 -13.73 12.84 4.06
N ARG A 288 -12.87 13.29 4.97
CA ARG A 288 -11.41 13.33 4.81
C ARG A 288 -10.79 12.41 5.85
N LEU A 289 -9.76 11.66 5.44
CA LEU A 289 -9.04 10.82 6.39
C LEU A 289 -8.27 11.72 7.36
N PRO A 290 -8.38 11.49 8.68
CA PRO A 290 -7.57 12.18 9.66
C PRO A 290 -6.12 11.71 9.58
N VAL A 291 -5.21 12.52 10.10
CA VAL A 291 -3.82 12.12 10.28
C VAL A 291 -3.72 11.27 11.54
N ILE A 292 -3.37 10.00 11.34
CA ILE A 292 -3.07 9.09 12.44
C ILE A 292 -1.59 9.23 12.75
N LEU A 293 -1.24 9.54 14.00
CA LEU A 293 0.13 9.50 14.54
C LEU A 293 0.22 8.48 15.70
N PHE A 294 1.43 8.22 16.19
CA PHE A 294 1.68 7.43 17.40
C PHE A 294 2.49 8.23 18.43
N ASP A 295 2.22 8.03 19.72
CA ASP A 295 3.14 8.48 20.78
C ASP A 295 4.24 7.43 21.05
N GLN A 296 5.18 7.75 21.95
CA GLN A 296 6.28 6.85 22.32
C GLN A 296 5.84 5.49 22.90
N ASN A 297 4.60 5.39 23.38
CA ASN A 297 4.00 4.16 23.90
C ASN A 297 3.15 3.44 22.85
N GLY A 298 3.15 3.91 21.60
CA GLY A 298 2.35 3.37 20.51
C GLY A 298 0.85 3.65 20.63
N ARG A 299 0.42 4.64 21.43
CA ARG A 299 -0.98 5.05 21.47
C ARG A 299 -1.29 5.97 20.30
N TYR A 300 -2.49 5.86 19.73
CA TYR A 300 -2.90 6.71 18.63
C TYR A 300 -3.07 8.18 19.06
N VAL A 301 -2.53 9.08 18.25
CA VAL A 301 -2.77 10.52 18.29
C VAL A 301 -3.44 10.91 16.98
N VAL A 302 -4.73 11.24 17.04
CA VAL A 302 -5.55 11.57 15.86
C VAL A 302 -5.59 13.09 15.70
N LYS A 303 -5.06 13.59 14.59
CA LYS A 303 -5.15 15.00 14.21
C LYS A 303 -6.14 15.17 13.06
N GLU A 304 -6.96 16.21 13.14
CA GLU A 304 -7.83 16.61 12.05
C GLU A 304 -7.00 16.98 10.81
N ASN A 305 -7.52 16.66 9.65
CA ASN A 305 -6.91 17.06 8.39
C ASN A 305 -7.40 18.47 8.01
N ASN A 306 -6.78 19.49 8.62
CA ASN A 306 -7.10 20.92 8.42
C ASN A 306 -6.35 21.54 7.22
N SER A 307 -5.87 20.69 6.30
CA SER A 307 -5.37 20.92 4.93
C SER A 307 -4.26 21.94 4.67
N SER A 308 -3.09 21.41 4.29
CA SER A 308 -2.34 21.91 3.13
C SER A 308 -2.49 20.87 2.00
N GLU A 309 -2.46 21.31 0.74
CA GLU A 309 -2.52 20.41 -0.44
C GLU A 309 -1.42 19.34 -0.41
N GLU A 310 -0.26 19.68 0.17
CA GLU A 310 0.86 18.76 0.39
C GLU A 310 0.55 17.65 1.40
N LEU A 311 -0.14 17.96 2.50
CA LEU A 311 -0.57 16.94 3.46
C LEU A 311 -1.60 15.99 2.82
N ASP A 312 -2.53 16.53 2.02
CA ASP A 312 -3.50 15.73 1.28
C ASP A 312 -2.83 14.82 0.24
N LYS A 313 -1.74 15.26 -0.41
CA LYS A 313 -0.93 14.41 -1.31
C LYS A 313 -0.25 13.27 -0.58
N HIS A 314 0.34 13.50 0.59
CA HIS A 314 1.01 12.47 1.39
C HIS A 314 0.01 11.44 1.95
N ILE A 315 -1.14 11.89 2.47
CA ILE A 315 -2.22 11.02 2.94
C ILE A 315 -2.80 10.21 1.78
N ALA A 316 -3.06 10.84 0.63
CA ALA A 316 -3.62 10.17 -0.54
C ALA A 316 -2.64 9.16 -1.16
N ALA A 317 -1.33 9.42 -1.13
CA ALA A 317 -0.30 8.45 -1.49
C ALA A 317 -0.09 7.34 -0.43
N GLY A 318 -0.68 7.51 0.76
CA GLY A 318 -0.71 6.52 1.83
C GLY A 318 0.51 6.49 2.75
N TRP A 319 1.31 7.56 2.77
CA TRP A 319 2.60 7.52 3.47
C TRP A 319 2.44 7.11 4.94
N SER A 320 3.11 6.01 5.32
CA SER A 320 3.22 5.62 6.73
C SER A 320 4.05 6.68 7.45
N LEU A 321 3.68 7.06 8.66
CA LEU A 321 4.34 8.08 9.48
C LEU A 321 5.85 7.99 9.57
N LYS A 322 6.43 6.80 9.44
CA LYS A 322 7.88 6.61 9.39
C LYS A 322 8.52 7.38 8.22
N MET A 323 7.79 7.54 7.11
CA MET A 323 8.17 8.37 5.96
C MET A 323 7.93 9.87 6.17
N LEU A 324 7.06 10.27 7.10
CA LEU A 324 6.86 11.68 7.50
C LEU A 324 7.87 12.12 8.56
N GLU A 325 8.33 11.21 9.44
CA GLU A 325 9.43 11.45 10.38
C GLU A 325 10.80 11.55 9.67
N GLU A 326 11.04 10.77 8.62
CA GLU A 326 12.31 10.77 7.87
C GLU A 326 12.46 11.99 6.93
N HIS A 327 11.38 12.73 6.64
CA HIS A 327 11.39 13.83 5.65
C HIS A 327 11.46 15.27 6.21
N HIS A 328 11.68 15.46 7.53
CA HIS A 328 11.91 16.78 8.12
C HIS A 328 10.89 17.86 7.71
N ASP A 329 9.58 17.60 7.80
CA ASP A 329 8.58 18.68 7.73
C ASP A 329 8.48 19.39 9.10
N PRO A 330 8.89 20.67 9.22
CA PRO A 330 8.88 21.39 10.49
C PRO A 330 7.47 21.68 11.02
N THR A 331 6.42 21.54 10.22
CA THR A 331 5.02 21.78 10.63
C THR A 331 4.38 20.61 11.37
N LEU A 332 5.02 19.43 11.35
CA LEU A 332 4.53 18.20 11.97
C LEU A 332 5.34 17.77 13.22
N GLN A 333 6.32 18.57 13.63
CA GLN A 333 7.13 18.29 14.83
C GLN A 333 6.25 18.31 16.10
N SER A 334 6.42 17.25 16.91
CA SER A 334 5.87 17.16 18.26
C SER A 334 6.33 18.34 19.12
N PRO A 335 5.49 18.94 19.99
CA PRO A 335 5.91 19.99 20.93
C PRO A 335 6.94 19.54 21.98
N LEU A 336 7.36 18.26 21.99
CA LEU A 336 8.21 17.68 23.03
C LEU A 336 9.72 17.77 22.76
N GLN A 337 10.16 18.53 21.78
CA GLN A 337 11.57 18.90 21.67
C GLN A 337 11.79 20.33 22.19
N SER A 338 11.79 20.48 23.52
CA SER A 338 12.47 21.60 24.16
C SER A 338 13.99 21.31 24.21
N PRO A 339 14.87 22.26 23.89
CA PRO A 339 16.31 22.03 23.93
C PRO A 339 16.80 21.89 25.38
N GLN A 340 17.70 20.92 25.61
CA GLN A 340 18.65 20.97 26.73
C GLN A 340 19.94 21.63 26.25
#